data_AF-A0AAF0F6L5-F1
#
_entry.id   AF-A0AAF0F6L5-F1
#
_cell.length_a   1.000
_cell.length_b   1.000
_cell.length_c   1.000
_cell.angle_alpha   90.00
_cell.angle_beta   90.00
_cell.angle_gamma   90.00
#
_symmetry.space_group_name_H-M   'P 1'
#
loop_
_entity.id
_entity.type
_entity.pdbx_description
1 polymer ?
#
loop_
_entity_poly.entity_id
_entity_poly.type
_entity_poly.pdbx_seq_one_letter_code
_entity_poly.pdbx_strand_id
1 'polypeptide(L)'
;MLSAMRTRPRSVARGALRQATLVEQHPSVARKRHTDAAEVQCAPKKARARTPRRRTPPPPPESITEHVARKTALSVTDLVSPSWCEYAYLYNILAQSHLPLWKRPQSITTPDGNVLTPSWAQLQAREEVLARGTEIHDALEREVQPVELTFRFETPADEWALYVLQFAASLCAARRGRAREVPVLGFVHGRLVRGIVDELRFEKGGVVVSDTKTRHSARLPSEADQMQARLQCMLYKRLIDGLYTGITGTEMPGRDPHAEPVAFAAVAETLRIDLDARLSDAFLQDVAEMIATTATPWHVAQVDGLSLRTAVDLAREALLLLLQDTPMPIGEKLELVYVCRGNAKPLGVEAFADAPDVLQTYLYHLFTLLRGVRRPEGVDVQSTRRCDSCAWREGCEWRAAQASAALERVRPAALPLPVAFASSDDEALWSEFSLDHLVDLQW
;
A
#
# COMPACT_ATOMS: atom_id res chain seq x y z
N MET A 1 -14.01 -22.47 -38.07
CA MET A 1 -15.30 -21.81 -37.78
C MET A 1 -15.20 -21.18 -36.39
N LEU A 2 -14.63 -19.98 -36.27
CA LEU A 2 -15.34 -18.69 -36.24
C LEU A 2 -16.55 -18.68 -35.31
N SER A 3 -16.38 -18.15 -34.09
CA SER A 3 -17.35 -17.17 -33.56
C SER A 3 -16.68 -16.27 -32.53
N ALA A 4 -16.53 -15.01 -32.93
CA ALA A 4 -15.99 -13.92 -32.14
C ALA A 4 -17.11 -13.25 -31.36
N MET A 5 -17.01 -13.18 -30.03
CA MET A 5 -17.81 -12.24 -29.24
C MET A 5 -16.96 -11.00 -28.94
N ARG A 6 -17.18 -9.99 -29.78
CA ARG A 6 -16.70 -8.61 -29.60
C ARG A 6 -17.52 -7.94 -28.51
N THR A 7 -16.89 -7.58 -27.39
CA THR A 7 -17.42 -6.56 -26.46
C THR A 7 -16.76 -5.21 -26.77
N ARG A 8 -17.59 -4.21 -27.06
CA ARG A 8 -17.18 -2.82 -27.37
C ARG A 8 -16.68 -2.09 -26.11
N PRO A 9 -15.83 -1.05 -26.27
CA PRO A 9 -15.14 -0.40 -25.17
C PRO A 9 -16.06 0.61 -24.44
N ARG A 10 -16.11 0.54 -23.10
CA ARG A 10 -16.61 1.65 -22.28
C ARG A 10 -15.52 2.70 -22.11
N SER A 11 -15.75 3.88 -22.67
CA SER A 11 -14.95 5.10 -22.51
C SER A 11 -15.76 6.12 -21.72
N VAL A 12 -15.50 6.24 -20.42
CA VAL A 12 -15.51 7.48 -19.61
C VAL A 12 -14.68 7.13 -18.39
N ALA A 13 -13.63 7.90 -18.10
CA ALA A 13 -12.83 7.73 -16.90
C ALA A 13 -13.70 8.11 -15.68
N ARG A 14 -14.28 7.10 -15.03
CA ARG A 14 -14.72 7.21 -13.64
C ARG A 14 -13.48 6.97 -12.80
N GLY A 15 -12.88 8.04 -12.28
CA GLY A 15 -11.97 7.93 -11.14
C GLY A 15 -12.82 7.45 -9.98
N ALA A 16 -12.86 6.13 -9.77
CA ALA A 16 -13.53 5.57 -8.62
C ALA A 16 -12.47 5.26 -7.59
N LEU A 17 -12.51 5.94 -6.45
CA LEU A 17 -12.23 5.27 -5.19
C LEU A 17 -13.32 4.19 -5.06
N ARG A 18 -13.03 3.02 -5.65
CA ARG A 18 -13.90 1.84 -5.57
C ARG A 18 -13.57 1.15 -4.27
N GLN A 19 -14.45 1.27 -3.28
CA GLN A 19 -14.92 0.06 -2.63
C GLN A 19 -15.60 -0.80 -3.70
N ALA A 20 -15.26 -2.08 -3.73
CA ALA A 20 -15.68 -3.00 -4.78
C ALA A 20 -17.02 -3.66 -4.41
N THR A 21 -18.03 -3.47 -5.25
CA THR A 21 -19.34 -4.15 -5.17
C THR A 21 -19.42 -5.31 -6.16
N LEU A 22 -20.13 -6.39 -5.78
CA LEU A 22 -21.08 -7.17 -6.62
C LEU A 22 -21.70 -8.33 -5.83
N VAL A 23 -23.04 -8.47 -5.88
CA VAL A 23 -23.78 -9.62 -6.47
C VAL A 23 -25.27 -9.25 -6.55
N GLU A 24 -25.84 -9.41 -7.74
CA GLU A 24 -27.29 -9.36 -8.02
C GLU A 24 -27.99 -10.63 -7.50
N GLN A 25 -29.21 -10.48 -6.97
CA GLN A 25 -30.21 -11.55 -7.01
C GLN A 25 -31.58 -10.99 -7.40
N HIS A 26 -32.11 -11.47 -8.52
CA HIS A 26 -33.49 -11.35 -8.97
C HIS A 26 -34.46 -12.08 -8.00
N PRO A 27 -35.76 -11.72 -7.99
CA PRO A 27 -36.70 -12.41 -8.88
C PRO A 27 -37.65 -11.49 -9.66
N SER A 28 -38.30 -12.14 -10.61
CA SER A 28 -39.27 -11.72 -11.63
C SER A 28 -40.51 -10.96 -11.11
N VAL A 29 -41.17 -10.20 -12.01
CA VAL A 29 -42.55 -10.42 -12.48
C VAL A 29 -42.86 -9.41 -13.61
N ALA A 30 -43.54 -9.92 -14.65
CA ALA A 30 -43.91 -9.24 -15.88
C ALA A 30 -45.18 -8.38 -15.77
N ARG A 31 -45.29 -7.32 -16.59
CA ARG A 31 -46.48 -7.06 -17.45
C ARG A 31 -46.26 -5.91 -18.46
N LYS A 32 -46.73 -6.16 -19.68
CA LYS A 32 -46.81 -5.26 -20.85
C LYS A 32 -47.88 -4.18 -20.68
N ARG A 33 -47.71 -3.02 -21.36
CA ARG A 33 -48.66 -2.49 -22.38
C ARG A 33 -48.09 -1.26 -23.10
N HIS A 34 -48.35 -1.23 -24.42
CA HIS A 34 -48.14 -0.15 -25.39
C HIS A 34 -49.02 1.09 -25.10
N THR A 35 -48.56 2.27 -25.52
CA THR A 35 -49.27 3.12 -26.51
C THR A 35 -48.34 4.22 -27.04
N ASP A 36 -48.42 4.43 -28.35
CA ASP A 36 -47.74 5.44 -29.17
C ASP A 36 -48.22 6.88 -28.89
N ALA A 37 -47.36 7.88 -29.12
CA ALA A 37 -47.54 8.91 -30.16
C ALA A 37 -46.68 10.17 -29.95
N ALA A 38 -46.31 10.75 -31.09
CA ALA A 38 -45.90 12.14 -31.36
C ALA A 38 -44.41 12.50 -31.24
N GLU A 39 -43.73 12.31 -32.38
CA GLU A 39 -42.48 12.95 -32.78
C GLU A 39 -42.61 14.49 -32.86
N VAL A 40 -41.63 15.19 -32.29
CA VAL A 40 -41.25 16.56 -32.70
C VAL A 40 -39.77 16.53 -33.02
N GLN A 41 -39.45 16.46 -34.31
CA GLN A 41 -38.08 16.52 -34.82
C GLN A 41 -37.61 17.99 -34.84
N CYS A 42 -36.76 18.36 -33.88
CA CYS A 42 -35.92 19.54 -33.98
C CYS A 42 -34.47 19.06 -34.13
N ALA A 43 -33.90 19.18 -35.33
CA ALA A 43 -32.57 18.66 -35.65
C ALA A 43 -31.46 19.53 -35.03
N PRO A 44 -30.63 18.99 -34.10
CA PRO A 44 -29.43 19.69 -33.66
C PRO A 44 -28.27 19.37 -34.60
N LYS A 45 -27.59 20.43 -35.06
CA LYS A 45 -26.37 20.36 -35.87
C LYS A 45 -25.33 19.49 -35.17
N LYS A 46 -24.91 18.39 -35.81
CA LYS A 46 -23.88 17.46 -35.32
C LYS A 46 -22.53 18.18 -35.21
N ALA A 47 -22.20 18.70 -34.04
CA ALA A 47 -20.81 18.99 -33.69
C ALA A 47 -20.03 17.68 -33.70
N ARG A 48 -19.02 17.56 -34.58
CA ARG A 48 -18.09 16.43 -34.59
C ARG A 48 -17.33 16.40 -33.26
N ALA A 49 -17.78 15.59 -32.32
CA ALA A 49 -17.02 15.25 -31.13
C ALA A 49 -15.68 14.63 -31.57
N ARG A 50 -14.56 15.32 -31.32
CA ARG A 50 -13.22 14.76 -31.49
C ARG A 50 -13.11 13.57 -30.53
N THR A 51 -13.06 12.36 -31.08
CA THR A 51 -12.80 11.15 -30.29
C THR A 51 -11.47 11.34 -29.56
N PRO A 52 -11.40 11.16 -28.23
CA PRO A 52 -10.14 11.29 -27.51
C PRO A 52 -9.16 10.26 -28.07
N ARG A 53 -7.98 10.71 -28.50
CA ARG A 53 -6.89 9.83 -28.93
C ARG A 53 -6.58 8.88 -27.77
N ARG A 54 -6.82 7.58 -27.97
CA ARG A 54 -6.43 6.52 -27.04
C ARG A 54 -4.90 6.58 -26.90
N ARG A 55 -4.40 7.18 -25.82
CA ARG A 55 -3.00 7.09 -25.45
C ARG A 55 -2.70 5.63 -25.14
N THR A 56 -1.71 5.04 -25.80
CA THR A 56 -1.16 3.75 -25.39
C THR A 56 -0.63 3.88 -23.96
N PRO A 57 -0.88 2.90 -23.07
CA PRO A 57 -0.28 2.92 -21.75
C PRO A 57 1.26 2.96 -21.87
N PRO A 58 1.95 3.66 -20.97
CA PRO A 58 3.41 3.61 -20.94
C PRO A 58 3.88 2.16 -20.72
N PRO A 59 5.06 1.78 -21.22
CA PRO A 59 5.64 0.45 -20.96
C PRO A 59 5.84 0.25 -19.45
N PRO A 60 6.00 -0.99 -18.95
CA PRO A 60 6.34 -1.24 -17.55
C PRO A 60 7.61 -0.48 -17.13
N PRO A 61 7.76 -0.10 -15.84
CA PRO A 61 9.02 0.46 -15.36
C PRO A 61 10.12 -0.61 -15.33
N GLU A 62 11.36 -0.20 -15.57
CA GLU A 62 12.55 -1.08 -15.62
C GLU A 62 13.36 -1.05 -14.30
N SER A 63 13.06 -0.11 -13.41
CA SER A 63 13.74 0.02 -12.11
C SER A 63 12.82 0.60 -11.03
N ILE A 64 13.25 0.49 -9.76
CA ILE A 64 12.58 1.15 -8.62
C ILE A 64 12.56 2.66 -8.83
N THR A 65 13.68 3.26 -9.24
CA THR A 65 13.81 4.71 -9.44
C THR A 65 12.85 5.22 -10.50
N GLU A 66 12.75 4.51 -11.62
CA GLU A 66 11.81 4.88 -12.68
C GLU A 66 10.35 4.72 -12.21
N HIS A 67 10.03 3.63 -11.51
CA HIS A 67 8.71 3.41 -10.94
C HIS A 67 8.26 4.56 -10.02
N VAL A 68 9.16 4.99 -9.12
CA VAL A 68 8.94 6.13 -8.21
C VAL A 68 8.84 7.44 -8.98
N ALA A 69 9.70 7.68 -9.98
CA ALA A 69 9.70 8.90 -10.77
C ALA A 69 8.39 9.10 -11.55
N ARG A 70 7.75 8.02 -11.99
CA ARG A 70 6.47 8.05 -12.71
C ARG A 70 5.25 8.37 -11.82
N LYS A 71 5.40 8.31 -10.50
CA LYS A 71 4.31 8.58 -9.54
C LYS A 71 4.31 10.02 -9.05
N THR A 72 3.17 10.70 -9.18
CA THR A 72 2.98 12.04 -8.60
C THR A 72 3.02 12.00 -7.07
N ALA A 73 2.40 10.99 -6.46
CA ALA A 73 2.44 10.73 -5.03
C ALA A 73 2.77 9.26 -4.75
N LEU A 74 3.58 9.01 -3.73
CA LEU A 74 3.88 7.66 -3.23
C LEU A 74 2.82 7.23 -2.23
N SER A 75 2.57 5.92 -2.14
CA SER A 75 1.76 5.39 -1.03
C SER A 75 2.63 5.10 0.18
N VAL A 76 2.03 5.05 1.37
CA VAL A 76 2.71 4.50 2.57
C VAL A 76 3.23 3.09 2.30
N THR A 77 2.46 2.27 1.56
CA THR A 77 2.88 0.94 1.13
C THR A 77 4.13 0.96 0.26
N ASP A 78 4.29 1.96 -0.62
CA ASP A 78 5.52 2.13 -1.43
C ASP A 78 6.74 2.35 -0.54
N LEU A 79 6.56 3.02 0.60
CA LEU A 79 7.64 3.32 1.53
C LEU A 79 7.96 2.18 2.49
N VAL A 80 7.00 1.34 2.89
CA VAL A 80 7.26 0.28 3.88
C VAL A 80 7.48 -1.11 3.27
N SER A 81 6.97 -1.38 2.06
CA SER A 81 7.15 -2.68 1.40
C SER A 81 8.61 -3.11 1.20
N PRO A 82 9.57 -2.20 0.94
CA PRO A 82 10.98 -2.57 0.80
C PRO A 82 11.63 -3.03 2.10
N SER A 83 11.06 -2.70 3.27
CA SER A 83 11.65 -3.02 4.59
C SER A 83 11.92 -4.50 4.83
N TRP A 84 11.19 -5.38 4.15
CA TRP A 84 11.45 -6.82 4.23
C TRP A 84 12.58 -7.25 3.30
N CYS A 85 12.48 -6.91 2.01
CA CYS A 85 13.43 -7.31 0.97
C CYS A 85 13.27 -6.39 -0.25
N GLU A 86 14.30 -5.62 -0.57
CA GLU A 86 14.23 -4.63 -1.64
C GLU A 86 14.31 -5.27 -3.03
N TYR A 87 14.98 -6.42 -3.14
CA TYR A 87 14.91 -7.27 -4.34
C TYR A 87 13.49 -7.76 -4.61
N ALA A 88 12.78 -8.24 -3.57
CA ALA A 88 11.40 -8.67 -3.73
C ALA A 88 10.49 -7.49 -4.13
N TYR A 89 10.75 -6.30 -3.59
CA TYR A 89 10.07 -5.07 -4.00
C TYR A 89 10.31 -4.74 -5.47
N LEU A 90 11.57 -4.74 -5.94
CA LEU A 90 11.93 -4.57 -7.35
C LEU A 90 11.22 -5.59 -8.24
N TYR A 91 11.29 -6.88 -7.90
CA TYR A 91 10.68 -7.92 -8.73
C TYR A 91 9.16 -7.77 -8.83
N ASN A 92 8.49 -7.37 -7.74
CA ASN A 92 7.04 -7.11 -7.76
C ASN A 92 6.68 -5.91 -8.65
N ILE A 93 7.54 -4.88 -8.71
CA ILE A 93 7.39 -3.75 -9.63
C ILE A 93 7.49 -4.23 -11.09
N LEU A 94 8.56 -4.95 -11.42
CA LEU A 94 8.81 -5.47 -12.78
C LEU A 94 7.70 -6.43 -13.24
N ALA A 95 7.21 -7.25 -12.32
CA ALA A 95 6.12 -8.19 -12.56
C ALA A 95 4.73 -7.53 -12.55
N GLN A 96 4.65 -6.21 -12.37
CA GLN A 96 3.41 -5.45 -12.35
C GLN A 96 2.40 -6.04 -11.36
N SER A 97 2.81 -6.23 -10.10
CA SER A 97 2.00 -6.88 -9.07
C SER A 97 0.65 -6.21 -8.77
N HIS A 98 0.44 -4.99 -9.22
CA HIS A 98 -0.85 -4.28 -9.14
C HIS A 98 -1.90 -4.80 -10.14
N LEU A 99 -1.48 -5.54 -11.16
CA LEU A 99 -2.38 -6.17 -12.14
C LEU A 99 -2.82 -7.56 -11.64
N PRO A 100 -3.98 -8.07 -12.08
CA PRO A 100 -4.36 -9.46 -11.85
C PRO A 100 -3.37 -10.42 -12.54
N LEU A 101 -3.17 -11.63 -12.01
CA LEU A 101 -2.17 -12.61 -12.50
C LEU A 101 -2.17 -12.79 -14.02
N TRP A 102 -3.35 -12.89 -14.64
CA TRP A 102 -3.50 -13.12 -16.07
C TRP A 102 -3.03 -11.95 -16.97
N LYS A 103 -2.80 -10.76 -16.40
CA LYS A 103 -2.21 -9.61 -17.09
C LYS A 103 -0.72 -9.42 -16.77
N ARG A 104 -0.17 -10.19 -15.83
CA ARG A 104 1.24 -10.07 -15.45
C ARG A 104 2.14 -10.74 -16.49
N PRO A 105 3.36 -10.23 -16.69
CA PRO A 105 4.32 -10.87 -17.57
C PRO A 105 4.70 -12.26 -17.04
N GLN A 106 5.02 -13.18 -17.96
CA GLN A 106 5.35 -14.57 -17.60
C GLN A 106 6.71 -14.70 -16.90
N SER A 107 7.63 -13.80 -17.25
CA SER A 107 8.94 -13.62 -16.65
C SER A 107 9.26 -12.14 -16.57
N ILE A 108 10.24 -11.79 -15.75
CA ILE A 108 10.79 -10.43 -15.66
C ILE A 108 12.26 -10.45 -16.04
N THR A 109 12.75 -9.33 -16.56
CA THR A 109 14.17 -9.08 -16.74
C THR A 109 14.62 -8.05 -15.71
N THR A 110 15.62 -8.38 -14.91
CA THR A 110 16.16 -7.50 -13.88
C THR A 110 17.10 -6.45 -14.49
N PRO A 111 17.45 -5.37 -13.77
CA PRO A 111 18.44 -4.39 -14.23
C PRO A 111 19.81 -4.99 -14.54
N ASP A 112 20.18 -6.10 -13.90
CA ASP A 112 21.42 -6.83 -14.17
C ASP A 112 21.30 -7.80 -15.39
N GLY A 113 20.15 -7.82 -16.07
CA GLY A 113 19.90 -8.61 -17.27
C GLY A 113 19.44 -10.05 -17.03
N ASN A 114 19.20 -10.43 -15.77
CA ASN A 114 18.75 -11.78 -15.43
C ASN A 114 17.26 -11.95 -15.72
N VAL A 115 16.88 -13.10 -16.28
CA VAL A 115 15.48 -13.44 -16.55
C VAL A 115 14.97 -14.35 -15.44
N LEU A 116 13.97 -13.89 -14.68
CA LEU A 116 13.37 -14.61 -13.57
C LEU A 116 11.93 -14.99 -13.89
N THR A 117 11.55 -16.20 -13.49
CA THR A 117 10.17 -16.69 -13.56
C THR A 117 9.66 -16.90 -12.14
N PRO A 118 8.50 -16.32 -11.77
CA PRO A 118 7.98 -16.50 -10.43
C PRO A 118 7.38 -17.90 -10.25
N SER A 119 7.32 -18.35 -8.99
CA SER A 119 6.44 -19.44 -8.60
C SER A 119 4.98 -18.98 -8.68
N TRP A 120 4.30 -19.37 -9.74
CA TRP A 120 2.88 -19.06 -9.97
C TRP A 120 1.98 -19.59 -8.86
N ALA A 121 2.28 -20.76 -8.29
CA ALA A 121 1.55 -21.32 -7.16
C ALA A 121 1.65 -20.41 -5.92
N GLN A 122 2.84 -19.87 -5.62
CA GLN A 122 3.01 -18.94 -4.50
C GLN A 122 2.34 -17.59 -4.76
N LEU A 123 2.36 -17.09 -6.01
CA LEU A 123 1.64 -15.88 -6.37
C LEU A 123 0.12 -16.04 -6.24
N GLN A 124 -0.44 -17.16 -6.70
CA GLN A 124 -1.86 -17.48 -6.58
C GLN A 124 -2.28 -17.58 -5.11
N ALA A 125 -1.55 -18.37 -4.31
CA ALA A 125 -1.82 -18.47 -2.87
C ALA A 125 -1.76 -17.10 -2.19
N ARG A 126 -0.82 -16.23 -2.58
CA ARG A 126 -0.73 -14.86 -2.06
C ARG A 126 -1.94 -14.00 -2.45
N GLU A 127 -2.45 -14.12 -3.68
CA GLU A 127 -3.66 -13.39 -4.09
C GLU A 127 -4.90 -13.83 -3.30
N GLU A 128 -5.08 -15.14 -3.09
CA GLU A 128 -6.18 -15.68 -2.26
C GLU A 128 -6.09 -15.16 -0.82
N VAL A 129 -4.87 -15.10 -0.27
CA VAL A 129 -4.60 -14.53 1.06
C VAL A 129 -4.95 -13.05 1.13
N LEU A 130 -4.57 -12.27 0.11
CA LEU A 130 -4.86 -10.84 0.06
C LEU A 130 -6.36 -10.57 -0.11
N ALA A 131 -7.03 -11.29 -1.01
CA ALA A 131 -8.46 -11.16 -1.24
C ALA A 131 -9.27 -11.40 0.04
N ARG A 132 -8.94 -12.48 0.77
CA ARG A 132 -9.59 -12.76 2.06
C ARG A 132 -9.25 -11.72 3.13
N GLY A 133 -8.05 -11.14 3.07
CA GLY A 133 -7.67 -10.00 3.90
C GLY A 133 -8.57 -8.79 3.64
N THR A 134 -8.73 -8.41 2.38
CA THR A 134 -9.59 -7.30 1.96
C THR A 134 -11.03 -7.49 2.42
N GLU A 135 -11.61 -8.68 2.24
CA GLU A 135 -12.98 -8.97 2.72
C GLU A 135 -13.18 -8.72 4.22
N ILE A 136 -12.15 -9.00 5.04
CA ILE A 136 -12.19 -8.75 6.48
C ILE A 136 -12.12 -7.25 6.78
N HIS A 137 -11.25 -6.51 6.09
CA HIS A 137 -11.17 -5.05 6.25
C HIS A 137 -12.48 -4.38 5.83
N ASP A 138 -13.04 -4.76 4.68
CA ASP A 138 -14.34 -4.27 4.19
C ASP A 138 -15.47 -4.54 5.19
N ALA A 139 -15.44 -5.68 5.87
CA ALA A 139 -16.41 -6.02 6.92
C ALA A 139 -16.23 -5.13 8.17
N LEU A 140 -15.00 -4.99 8.66
CA LEU A 140 -14.68 -4.15 9.81
C LEU A 140 -14.98 -2.67 9.57
N GLU A 141 -14.74 -2.18 8.35
CA GLU A 141 -15.11 -0.84 7.94
C GLU A 141 -16.61 -0.62 8.02
N ARG A 142 -17.40 -1.53 7.41
CA ARG A 142 -18.87 -1.44 7.39
C ARG A 142 -19.52 -1.46 8.77
N GLU A 143 -18.87 -2.07 9.76
CA GLU A 143 -19.30 -2.03 11.16
C GLU A 143 -19.20 -0.63 11.78
N VAL A 144 -18.26 0.20 11.32
CA VAL A 144 -18.04 1.57 11.82
C VAL A 144 -18.72 2.61 10.94
N GLN A 145 -18.68 2.41 9.63
CA GLN A 145 -19.20 3.31 8.60
C GLN A 145 -20.15 2.51 7.68
N PRO A 146 -21.42 2.32 8.06
CA PRO A 146 -22.36 1.48 7.32
C PRO A 146 -22.89 2.15 6.03
N VAL A 147 -22.74 3.46 5.90
CA VAL A 147 -23.19 4.23 4.74
C VAL A 147 -22.10 4.22 3.68
N GLU A 148 -22.38 3.58 2.54
CA GLU A 148 -21.49 3.59 1.37
C GLU A 148 -21.78 4.83 0.52
N LEU A 149 -20.76 5.65 0.28
CA LEU A 149 -20.86 6.87 -0.51
C LEU A 149 -20.01 6.76 -1.76
N THR A 150 -20.55 7.21 -2.89
CA THR A 150 -19.83 7.28 -4.15
C THR A 150 -19.66 8.72 -4.57
N PHE A 151 -18.42 9.13 -4.81
CA PHE A 151 -18.09 10.50 -5.23
C PHE A 151 -17.76 10.56 -6.71
N ARG A 152 -18.22 11.64 -7.36
CA ARG A 152 -17.92 11.99 -8.74
C ARG A 152 -16.86 13.09 -8.74
N PHE A 153 -15.69 12.78 -9.30
CA PHE A 153 -14.60 13.72 -9.47
C PHE A 153 -14.48 14.14 -10.94
N GLU A 154 -14.47 15.44 -11.19
CA GLU A 154 -14.21 16.02 -12.52
C GLU A 154 -12.83 16.68 -12.58
N THR A 155 -12.34 17.14 -11.42
CA THR A 155 -11.04 17.77 -11.28
C THR A 155 -10.19 17.07 -10.21
N PRO A 156 -8.85 17.19 -10.26
CA PRO A 156 -8.02 16.77 -9.13
C PRO A 156 -8.39 17.52 -7.85
N ALA A 157 -8.79 18.79 -7.93
CA ALA A 157 -9.20 19.58 -6.75
C ALA A 157 -10.34 18.89 -5.98
N ASP A 158 -11.30 18.26 -6.67
CA ASP A 158 -12.40 17.51 -6.05
C ASP A 158 -11.87 16.35 -5.18
N GLU A 159 -10.93 15.55 -5.70
CA GLU A 159 -10.33 14.41 -4.98
C GLU A 159 -9.61 14.88 -3.70
N TRP A 160 -8.87 15.99 -3.80
CA TRP A 160 -8.10 16.52 -2.67
C TRP A 160 -8.97 17.25 -1.64
N ALA A 161 -10.07 17.88 -2.06
CA ALA A 161 -11.05 18.45 -1.16
C ALA A 161 -11.71 17.35 -0.33
N LEU A 162 -12.11 16.24 -0.96
CA LEU A 162 -12.64 15.08 -0.23
C LEU A 162 -11.62 14.56 0.78
N TYR A 163 -10.36 14.45 0.40
CA TYR A 163 -9.31 13.93 1.28
C TYR A 163 -9.20 14.72 2.59
N VAL A 164 -9.19 16.06 2.49
CA VAL A 164 -9.07 16.96 3.64
C VAL A 164 -10.33 16.94 4.51
N LEU A 165 -11.52 16.96 3.88
CA LEU A 165 -12.79 16.86 4.60
C LEU A 165 -12.93 15.49 5.30
N GLN A 166 -12.63 14.39 4.62
CA GLN A 166 -12.69 13.06 5.20
C GLN A 166 -11.72 12.94 6.39
N PHE A 167 -10.49 13.44 6.27
CA PHE A 167 -9.54 13.45 7.38
C PHE A 167 -10.09 14.17 8.62
N ALA A 168 -10.63 15.38 8.46
CA ALA A 168 -11.21 16.14 9.57
C ALA A 168 -12.44 15.45 10.17
N ALA A 169 -13.35 14.96 9.33
CA ALA A 169 -14.53 14.21 9.78
C ALA A 169 -14.15 12.94 10.54
N SER A 170 -13.14 12.20 10.06
CA SER A 170 -12.62 11.01 10.72
C SER A 170 -12.02 11.30 12.09
N LEU A 171 -11.28 12.40 12.27
CA LEU A 171 -10.79 12.80 13.60
C LEU A 171 -11.95 13.20 14.53
N CYS A 172 -12.97 13.90 14.02
CA CYS A 172 -14.19 14.17 14.79
C CYS A 172 -14.93 12.88 15.17
N ALA A 173 -14.98 11.89 14.29
CA ALA A 173 -15.60 10.59 14.56
C ALA A 173 -14.78 9.78 15.58
N ALA A 174 -13.44 9.76 15.44
CA ALA A 174 -12.54 9.09 16.38
C ALA A 174 -12.70 9.63 17.80
N ARG A 175 -12.92 10.94 17.98
CA ARG A 175 -13.22 11.56 19.29
C ARG A 175 -14.46 10.97 19.97
N ARG A 176 -15.42 10.48 19.19
CA ARG A 176 -16.67 9.85 19.67
C ARG A 176 -16.54 8.33 19.86
N GLY A 177 -15.39 7.75 19.54
CA GLY A 177 -15.09 6.34 19.75
C GLY A 177 -13.97 5.85 18.84
N ARG A 178 -14.27 5.66 17.56
CA ARG A 178 -13.31 5.19 16.55
C ARG A 178 -13.68 5.65 15.14
N ALA A 179 -12.70 5.72 14.26
CA ALA A 179 -12.85 5.93 12.83
C ALA A 179 -12.00 4.92 12.07
N ARG A 180 -12.48 4.45 10.91
CA ARG A 180 -11.74 3.53 10.04
C ARG A 180 -11.49 4.16 8.67
N GLU A 181 -10.51 3.60 7.97
CA GLU A 181 -10.07 4.02 6.63
C GLU A 181 -9.80 5.53 6.54
N VAL A 182 -9.00 6.05 7.48
CA VAL A 182 -8.73 7.48 7.60
C VAL A 182 -7.66 7.91 6.60
N PRO A 183 -7.96 8.78 5.64
CA PRO A 183 -6.98 9.20 4.64
C PRO A 183 -5.98 10.20 5.25
N VAL A 184 -4.68 9.97 5.05
CA VAL A 184 -3.59 10.80 5.57
C VAL A 184 -2.59 11.14 4.49
N LEU A 185 -2.07 12.38 4.45
CA LEU A 185 -1.13 12.81 3.41
C LEU A 185 -0.05 13.69 4.01
N GLY A 186 1.09 13.77 3.33
CA GLY A 186 2.16 14.67 3.74
C GLY A 186 3.36 14.59 2.84
N PHE A 187 4.41 15.31 3.19
CA PHE A 187 5.69 15.25 2.50
C PHE A 187 6.69 14.42 3.30
N VAL A 188 7.43 13.58 2.59
CA VAL A 188 8.54 12.81 3.15
C VAL A 188 9.70 12.95 2.17
N HIS A 189 10.81 13.55 2.63
CA HIS A 189 11.98 13.83 1.80
C HIS A 189 11.64 14.50 0.45
N GLY A 190 10.73 15.49 0.49
CA GLY A 190 10.29 16.25 -0.69
C GLY A 190 9.37 15.50 -1.66
N ARG A 191 8.88 14.31 -1.30
CA ARG A 191 7.88 13.57 -2.08
C ARG A 191 6.54 13.60 -1.38
N LEU A 192 5.48 13.88 -2.14
CA LEU A 192 4.11 13.75 -1.66
C LEU A 192 3.80 12.27 -1.39
N VAL A 193 3.33 11.97 -0.19
CA VAL A 193 2.97 10.64 0.29
C VAL A 193 1.52 10.64 0.73
N ARG A 194 0.80 9.56 0.42
CA ARG A 194 -0.58 9.31 0.85
C ARG A 194 -0.73 7.94 1.50
N GLY A 195 -1.64 7.81 2.43
CA GLY A 195 -1.91 6.57 3.15
C GLY A 195 -3.36 6.51 3.61
N ILE A 196 -3.81 5.31 3.95
CA ILE A 196 -5.11 5.09 4.56
C ILE A 196 -4.85 4.32 5.85
N VAL A 197 -5.22 4.94 6.97
CA VAL A 197 -5.06 4.37 8.30
C VAL A 197 -6.27 3.49 8.60
N ASP A 198 -6.04 2.22 8.91
CA ASP A 198 -7.12 1.27 9.13
C ASP A 198 -8.06 1.71 10.26
N GLU A 199 -7.51 2.14 11.41
CA GLU A 199 -8.33 2.61 12.53
C GLU A 199 -7.62 3.64 13.41
N LEU A 200 -8.37 4.69 13.76
CA LEU A 200 -8.06 5.66 14.80
C LEU A 200 -9.03 5.48 15.97
N ARG A 201 -8.53 5.42 17.20
CA ARG A 201 -9.37 5.38 18.42
C ARG A 201 -8.94 6.42 19.43
N PHE A 202 -9.90 7.04 20.10
CA PHE A 202 -9.60 7.98 21.18
C PHE A 202 -9.49 7.24 22.52
N GLU A 203 -8.34 7.36 23.19
CA GLU A 203 -8.08 6.78 24.52
C GLU A 203 -7.62 7.87 25.52
N LYS A 204 -7.53 7.51 26.81
CA LYS A 204 -6.98 8.39 27.85
C LYS A 204 -5.48 8.62 27.58
N GLY A 205 -5.16 9.69 26.85
CA GLY A 205 -3.78 10.03 26.45
C GLY A 205 -3.64 10.50 25.01
N GLY A 206 -4.68 10.36 24.18
CA GLY A 206 -4.67 10.82 22.79
C GLY A 206 -5.34 9.84 21.83
N VAL A 207 -5.12 10.07 20.53
CA VAL A 207 -5.57 9.17 19.47
C VAL A 207 -4.55 8.05 19.27
N VAL A 208 -4.99 6.81 19.39
CA VAL A 208 -4.21 5.63 19.07
C VAL A 208 -4.41 5.30 17.59
N VAL A 209 -3.29 5.17 16.88
CA VAL A 209 -3.23 4.70 15.50
C VAL A 209 -3.06 3.20 15.52
N SER A 210 -3.90 2.49 14.76
CA SER A 210 -3.79 1.04 14.64
C SER A 210 -3.92 0.55 13.21
N ASP A 211 -3.20 -0.54 12.93
CA ASP A 211 -3.22 -1.26 11.66
C ASP A 211 -3.66 -2.71 11.92
N THR A 212 -4.63 -3.19 11.14
CA THR A 212 -5.18 -4.53 11.27
C THR A 212 -4.48 -5.48 10.30
N LYS A 213 -3.97 -6.61 10.81
CA LYS A 213 -3.32 -7.65 10.00
C LYS A 213 -4.05 -8.98 10.11
N THR A 214 -4.38 -9.56 8.97
CA THR A 214 -5.04 -10.88 8.91
C THR A 214 -4.03 -12.02 8.90
N ARG A 215 -4.24 -13.03 9.75
CA ARG A 215 -3.32 -14.17 9.88
C ARG A 215 -4.02 -15.51 9.92
N HIS A 216 -3.35 -16.53 9.39
CA HIS A 216 -3.77 -17.92 9.50
C HIS A 216 -3.22 -18.58 10.78
N SER A 217 -2.01 -18.18 11.21
CA SER A 217 -1.41 -18.71 12.44
C SER A 217 -2.17 -18.22 13.67
N ALA A 218 -2.37 -19.11 14.64
CA ALA A 218 -2.97 -18.80 15.93
C ALA A 218 -1.99 -18.18 16.95
N ARG A 219 -0.71 -18.02 16.59
CA ARG A 219 0.29 -17.34 17.43
C ARG A 219 0.60 -15.98 16.84
N LEU A 220 0.91 -14.97 17.65
CA LEU A 220 1.39 -13.67 17.17
C LEU A 220 2.75 -13.79 16.43
N PRO A 221 3.04 -12.89 15.47
CA PRO A 221 4.31 -12.91 14.75
C PRO A 221 5.44 -12.42 15.66
N SER A 222 6.68 -12.82 15.37
CA SER A 222 7.85 -12.30 16.10
C SER A 222 8.00 -10.80 15.87
N GLU A 223 8.61 -10.05 16.78
CA GLU A 223 8.82 -8.60 16.63
C GLU A 223 9.51 -8.24 15.30
N ALA A 224 10.51 -9.03 14.89
CA ALA A 224 11.17 -8.87 13.60
C ALA A 224 10.18 -8.98 12.42
N ASP A 225 9.21 -9.90 12.48
CA ASP A 225 8.14 -10.07 11.48
C ASP A 225 7.09 -8.95 11.51
N GLN A 226 7.09 -8.14 12.56
CA GLN A 226 6.21 -6.99 12.71
C GLN A 226 6.82 -5.69 12.20
N MET A 227 8.13 -5.67 11.88
CA MET A 227 8.84 -4.43 11.56
C MET A 227 8.19 -3.61 10.45
N GLN A 228 7.78 -4.25 9.35
CA GLN A 228 7.08 -3.56 8.26
C GLN A 228 5.78 -2.88 8.73
N ALA A 229 4.99 -3.58 9.56
CA ALA A 229 3.73 -3.05 10.08
C ALA A 229 3.96 -1.97 11.14
N ARG A 230 5.02 -2.09 11.96
CA ARG A 230 5.44 -1.05 12.90
C ARG A 230 5.86 0.23 12.15
N LEU A 231 6.70 0.12 11.11
CA LEU A 231 7.08 1.25 10.23
C LEU A 231 5.87 1.90 9.57
N GLN A 232 4.87 1.10 9.19
CA GLN A 232 3.62 1.59 8.60
C GLN A 232 2.84 2.49 9.58
N CYS A 233 2.62 2.02 10.82
CA CYS A 233 1.93 2.83 11.84
C CYS A 233 2.72 4.08 12.25
N MET A 234 4.05 3.98 12.41
CA MET A 234 4.89 5.16 12.70
C MET A 234 4.78 6.20 11.58
N LEU A 235 4.81 5.76 10.32
CA LEU A 235 4.65 6.64 9.17
C LEU A 235 3.24 7.25 9.10
N TYR A 236 2.19 6.48 9.43
CA TYR A 236 0.84 7.03 9.54
C TYR A 236 0.76 8.12 10.61
N LYS A 237 1.29 7.90 11.81
CA LYS A 237 1.35 8.92 12.85
C LYS A 237 2.06 10.18 12.35
N ARG A 238 3.24 10.06 11.74
CA ARG A 238 3.98 11.20 11.16
C ARG A 238 3.15 11.99 10.14
N LEU A 239 2.43 11.30 9.26
CA LEU A 239 1.58 11.94 8.26
C LEU A 239 0.37 12.63 8.91
N ILE A 240 -0.24 12.04 9.94
CA ILE A 240 -1.33 12.68 10.69
C ILE A 240 -0.81 13.94 11.38
N ASP A 241 0.33 13.86 12.07
CA ASP A 241 0.98 14.98 12.75
C ASP A 241 1.28 16.13 11.78
N GLY A 242 1.82 15.82 10.59
CA GLY A 242 2.10 16.82 9.55
C GLY A 242 0.83 17.43 8.95
N LEU A 243 -0.17 16.61 8.63
CA LEU A 243 -1.42 17.06 8.04
C LEU A 243 -2.24 17.90 9.02
N TYR A 244 -2.33 17.46 10.27
CA TYR A 244 -3.01 18.17 11.34
C TYR A 244 -2.42 19.56 11.55
N THR A 245 -1.09 19.65 11.70
CA THR A 245 -0.41 20.94 11.85
C THR A 245 -0.53 21.79 10.58
N GLY A 246 -0.48 21.20 9.38
CA GLY A 246 -0.67 21.92 8.12
C GLY A 246 -2.07 22.54 7.95
N ILE A 247 -3.12 21.86 8.44
CA ILE A 247 -4.50 22.36 8.40
C ILE A 247 -4.75 23.40 9.50
N THR A 248 -4.33 23.10 10.72
CA THR A 248 -4.72 23.90 11.91
C THR A 248 -3.76 25.03 12.23
N GLY A 249 -2.51 24.94 11.81
CA GLY A 249 -1.42 25.79 12.29
C GLY A 249 -0.97 25.48 13.73
N THR A 250 -1.53 24.43 14.35
CA THR A 250 -1.27 24.08 15.74
C THR A 250 -0.30 22.90 15.83
N GLU A 251 0.72 23.04 16.67
CA GLU A 251 1.59 21.92 17.06
C GLU A 251 1.04 21.23 18.31
N MET A 252 0.89 19.91 18.22
CA MET A 252 0.41 19.09 19.34
C MET A 252 1.58 18.61 20.20
N PRO A 253 1.41 18.45 21.52
CA PRO A 253 2.39 17.76 22.36
C PRO A 253 2.60 16.32 21.87
N GLY A 254 3.85 15.82 21.88
CA GLY A 254 4.17 14.45 21.44
C GLY A 254 4.16 14.24 19.91
N ARG A 255 4.06 15.34 19.14
CA ARG A 255 4.22 15.34 17.68
C ARG A 255 5.56 14.75 17.27
N ASP A 256 5.56 13.97 16.19
CA ASP A 256 6.80 13.49 15.56
C ASP A 256 7.67 14.71 15.12
N PRO A 257 8.92 14.82 15.59
CA PRO A 257 9.79 15.96 15.29
C PRO A 257 10.18 16.07 13.82
N HIS A 258 10.08 14.97 13.06
CA HIS A 258 10.35 14.91 11.62
C HIS A 258 9.07 15.01 10.79
N ALA A 259 7.90 15.23 11.40
CA ALA A 259 6.70 15.56 10.66
C ALA A 259 6.85 16.95 10.04
N GLU A 260 6.69 17.07 8.73
CA GLU A 260 6.64 18.36 8.05
C GLU A 260 5.17 18.83 8.00
N PRO A 261 4.84 20.04 8.48
CA PRO A 261 3.50 20.59 8.30
C PRO A 261 3.14 20.64 6.81
N VAL A 262 1.96 20.16 6.46
CA VAL A 262 1.52 20.13 5.06
C VAL A 262 1.28 21.55 4.54
N ALA A 263 2.13 21.97 3.61
CA ALA A 263 1.91 23.18 2.83
C ALA A 263 0.98 22.89 1.65
N PHE A 264 -0.29 23.27 1.73
CA PHE A 264 -1.26 23.06 0.65
C PHE A 264 -0.88 23.75 -0.66
N ALA A 265 -0.08 24.82 -0.62
CA ALA A 265 0.51 25.42 -1.82
C ALA A 265 1.46 24.46 -2.55
N ALA A 266 2.31 23.72 -1.83
CA ALA A 266 3.21 22.73 -2.42
C ALA A 266 2.44 21.50 -2.95
N VAL A 267 1.34 21.12 -2.27
CA VAL A 267 0.39 20.11 -2.77
C VAL A 267 -0.21 20.57 -4.10
N ALA A 268 -0.70 21.81 -4.16
CA ALA A 268 -1.27 22.41 -5.36
C ALA A 268 -0.27 22.48 -6.51
N GLU A 269 0.99 22.86 -6.25
CA GLU A 269 2.05 22.88 -7.26
C GLU A 269 2.35 21.48 -7.80
N THR A 270 2.53 20.50 -6.90
CA THR A 270 2.84 19.10 -7.25
C THR A 270 1.75 18.50 -8.14
N LEU A 271 0.49 18.84 -7.88
CA LEU A 271 -0.68 18.28 -8.56
C LEU A 271 -1.21 19.17 -9.69
N ARG A 272 -0.67 20.39 -9.82
CA ARG A 272 -1.13 21.43 -10.75
C ARG A 272 -2.61 21.80 -10.54
N ILE A 273 -2.97 22.03 -9.29
CA ILE A 273 -4.32 22.43 -8.86
C ILE A 273 -4.36 23.94 -8.64
N ASP A 274 -5.45 24.57 -9.08
CA ASP A 274 -5.81 25.91 -8.64
C ASP A 274 -6.61 25.80 -7.33
N LEU A 275 -6.08 26.36 -6.24
CA LEU A 275 -6.68 26.28 -4.90
C LEU A 275 -7.98 27.06 -4.79
N ASP A 276 -8.16 28.09 -5.63
CA ASP A 276 -9.24 29.06 -5.55
C ASP A 276 -10.33 28.77 -6.59
N ALA A 277 -10.07 27.86 -7.54
CA ALA A 277 -11.08 27.37 -8.46
C ALA A 277 -12.20 26.65 -7.71
N ARG A 278 -13.43 26.94 -8.12
CA ARG A 278 -14.63 26.27 -7.59
C ARG A 278 -14.59 24.78 -7.95
N LEU A 279 -14.92 23.94 -6.98
CA LEU A 279 -15.08 22.50 -7.15
C LEU A 279 -16.28 22.18 -8.04
N SER A 280 -16.30 20.97 -8.60
CA SER A 280 -17.34 20.57 -9.55
C SER A 280 -18.71 20.43 -8.89
N ASP A 281 -19.78 20.77 -9.61
CA ASP A 281 -21.15 20.67 -9.08
C ASP A 281 -21.53 19.25 -8.68
N ALA A 282 -21.08 18.26 -9.46
CA ALA A 282 -21.29 16.85 -9.16
C ALA A 282 -20.64 16.47 -7.83
N PHE A 283 -19.40 16.91 -7.60
CA PHE A 283 -18.69 16.66 -6.34
C PHE A 283 -19.38 17.33 -5.15
N LEU A 284 -19.77 18.61 -5.28
CA LEU A 284 -20.42 19.35 -4.18
C LEU A 284 -21.76 18.74 -3.78
N GLN A 285 -22.52 18.20 -4.75
CA GLN A 285 -23.75 17.44 -4.47
C GLN A 285 -23.45 16.17 -3.64
N ASP A 286 -22.39 15.44 -3.99
CA ASP A 286 -22.01 14.21 -3.29
C ASP A 286 -21.49 14.53 -1.86
N VAL A 287 -20.78 15.65 -1.67
CA VAL A 287 -20.37 16.14 -0.34
C VAL A 287 -21.59 16.56 0.51
N ALA A 288 -22.58 17.22 -0.10
CA ALA A 288 -23.83 17.55 0.59
C ALA A 288 -24.57 16.27 1.05
N GLU A 289 -24.59 15.23 0.21
CA GLU A 289 -25.15 13.92 0.57
C GLU A 289 -24.36 13.27 1.73
N MET A 290 -23.04 13.29 1.70
CA MET A 290 -22.18 12.83 2.80
C MET A 290 -22.56 13.52 4.11
N ILE A 291 -22.68 14.85 4.10
CA ILE A 291 -23.04 15.64 5.29
C ILE A 291 -24.45 15.31 5.78
N ALA A 292 -25.40 15.07 4.88
CA ALA A 292 -26.77 14.77 5.23
C ALA A 292 -26.97 13.33 5.78
N THR A 293 -26.13 12.39 5.37
CA THR A 293 -26.30 10.96 5.66
C THR A 293 -25.36 10.42 6.73
N THR A 294 -24.30 11.17 7.08
CA THR A 294 -23.29 10.75 8.05
C THR A 294 -23.07 11.80 9.13
N ALA A 295 -22.54 11.37 10.28
CA ALA A 295 -22.25 12.26 11.40
C ALA A 295 -20.99 13.09 11.14
N THR A 296 -21.13 14.16 10.35
CA THR A 296 -20.05 15.13 10.08
C THR A 296 -20.16 16.35 11.00
N PRO A 297 -19.10 17.16 11.16
CA PRO A 297 -19.15 18.40 11.93
C PRO A 297 -19.76 19.59 11.18
N TRP A 298 -20.24 19.41 9.93
CA TRP A 298 -20.69 20.50 9.06
C TRP A 298 -22.18 20.44 8.75
N HIS A 299 -22.71 21.56 8.24
CA HIS A 299 -24.04 21.69 7.67
C HIS A 299 -23.96 21.82 6.15
N VAL A 300 -24.98 21.32 5.44
CA VAL A 300 -25.05 21.33 3.96
C VAL A 300 -24.89 22.73 3.37
N ALA A 301 -25.39 23.77 4.06
CA ALA A 301 -25.26 25.15 3.59
C ALA A 301 -23.81 25.65 3.54
N GLN A 302 -22.88 25.02 4.27
CA GLN A 302 -21.46 25.42 4.31
C GLN A 302 -20.68 24.92 3.10
N VAL A 303 -21.20 23.94 2.36
CA VAL A 303 -20.46 23.30 1.25
C VAL A 303 -20.88 23.81 -0.14
N ASP A 304 -21.74 24.82 -0.21
CA ASP A 304 -22.05 25.44 -1.49
C ASP A 304 -20.86 26.24 -2.02
N GLY A 305 -20.53 26.03 -3.29
CA GLY A 305 -19.50 26.77 -4.00
C GLY A 305 -18.07 26.66 -3.45
N LEU A 306 -17.72 25.58 -2.75
CA LEU A 306 -16.36 25.42 -2.20
C LEU A 306 -15.28 25.45 -3.28
N SER A 307 -14.12 25.96 -2.89
CA SER A 307 -12.82 25.68 -3.50
C SER A 307 -12.02 24.74 -2.58
N LEU A 308 -10.85 24.26 -3.04
CA LEU A 308 -9.97 23.48 -2.18
C LEU A 308 -9.48 24.31 -0.97
N ARG A 309 -9.22 25.61 -1.15
CA ARG A 309 -8.86 26.51 -0.04
C ARG A 309 -9.96 26.55 1.02
N THR A 310 -11.21 26.79 0.62
CA THR A 310 -12.30 26.92 1.59
C THR A 310 -12.67 25.57 2.22
N ALA A 311 -12.43 24.45 1.53
CA ALA A 311 -12.54 23.11 2.13
C ALA A 311 -11.49 22.89 3.23
N VAL A 312 -10.25 23.36 3.03
CA VAL A 312 -9.21 23.35 4.08
C VAL A 312 -9.61 24.25 5.26
N ASP A 313 -10.22 25.40 5.00
CA ASP A 313 -10.73 26.30 6.04
C ASP A 313 -11.84 25.65 6.88
N LEU A 314 -12.80 24.96 6.24
CA LEU A 314 -13.85 24.20 6.93
C LEU A 314 -13.28 23.06 7.78
N ALA A 315 -12.27 22.36 7.26
CA ALA A 315 -11.56 21.32 8.02
C ALA A 315 -10.82 21.90 9.23
N ARG A 316 -10.15 23.04 9.05
CA ARG A 316 -9.47 23.77 10.13
C ARG A 316 -10.45 24.16 11.24
N GLU A 317 -11.59 24.75 10.90
CA GLU A 317 -12.62 25.12 11.88
C GLU A 317 -13.10 23.91 12.69
N ALA A 318 -13.42 22.81 12.01
CA ALA A 318 -13.85 21.57 12.67
C ALA A 318 -12.77 21.00 13.61
N LEU A 319 -11.50 20.98 13.18
CA LEU A 319 -10.40 20.45 13.98
C LEU A 319 -10.04 21.35 15.17
N LEU A 320 -10.13 22.68 15.03
CA LEU A 320 -9.89 23.60 16.14
C LEU A 320 -10.97 23.51 17.21
N LEU A 321 -12.23 23.26 16.83
CA LEU A 321 -13.31 22.98 17.79
C LEU A 321 -13.03 21.72 18.62
N LEU A 322 -12.41 20.68 18.04
CA LEU A 322 -12.01 19.49 18.79
C LEU A 322 -10.97 19.76 19.89
N LEU A 323 -10.17 20.83 19.78
CA LEU A 323 -9.13 21.17 20.75
C LEU A 323 -9.64 21.87 22.01
N GLN A 324 -10.85 22.45 21.98
CA GLN A 324 -11.32 23.34 23.04
C GLN A 324 -11.57 22.61 24.38
N ASP A 325 -11.93 21.33 24.35
CA ASP A 325 -12.30 20.57 25.55
C ASP A 325 -11.16 19.73 26.14
N THR A 326 -10.30 19.15 25.29
CA THR A 326 -9.17 18.30 25.70
C THR A 326 -8.21 18.18 24.52
N PRO A 327 -6.91 18.48 24.68
CA PRO A 327 -5.92 18.23 23.64
C PRO A 327 -6.02 16.77 23.18
N MET A 328 -6.10 16.57 21.87
CA MET A 328 -6.17 15.26 21.23
C MET A 328 -4.88 15.01 20.45
N PRO A 329 -3.71 14.90 21.11
CA PRO A 329 -2.49 14.55 20.39
C PRO A 329 -2.64 13.16 19.80
N ILE A 330 -1.94 12.90 18.70
CA ILE A 330 -1.74 11.53 18.26
C ILE A 330 -0.78 10.88 19.26
N GLY A 331 -1.26 9.88 19.98
CA GLY A 331 -0.53 9.30 21.10
C GLY A 331 0.76 8.64 20.67
N GLU A 332 1.73 8.57 21.60
CA GLU A 332 2.97 7.81 21.41
C GLU A 332 2.72 6.29 21.33
N LYS A 333 1.55 5.83 21.80
CA LYS A 333 1.15 4.44 21.72
C LYS A 333 0.53 4.13 20.35
N LEU A 334 1.14 3.18 19.65
CA LEU A 334 0.68 2.61 18.38
C LEU A 334 0.29 1.14 18.58
N GLU A 335 -0.58 0.62 17.72
CA GLU A 335 -1.06 -0.76 17.84
C GLU A 335 -1.08 -1.52 16.52
N LEU A 336 -0.77 -2.82 16.60
CA LEU A 336 -1.04 -3.80 15.55
C LEU A 336 -2.12 -4.75 16.05
N VAL A 337 -3.25 -4.76 15.34
CA VAL A 337 -4.41 -5.60 15.67
C VAL A 337 -4.40 -6.83 14.77
N TYR A 338 -4.25 -8.01 15.35
CA TYR A 338 -4.27 -9.25 14.59
C TYR A 338 -5.64 -9.90 14.64
N VAL A 339 -6.14 -10.32 13.48
CA VAL A 339 -7.41 -11.04 13.34
C VAL A 339 -7.20 -12.37 12.60
N CYS A 340 -7.93 -13.39 13.03
CA CYS A 340 -7.87 -14.71 12.39
C CYS A 340 -8.58 -14.67 11.03
N ARG A 341 -7.89 -15.10 9.97
CA ARG A 341 -8.41 -15.06 8.60
C ARG A 341 -9.63 -15.97 8.37
N GLY A 342 -9.72 -17.05 9.12
CA GLY A 342 -10.81 -18.03 8.97
C GLY A 342 -12.17 -17.53 9.48
N ASN A 343 -12.18 -16.73 10.55
CA ASN A 343 -13.41 -16.36 11.26
C ASN A 343 -13.48 -14.89 11.71
N ALA A 344 -12.51 -14.06 11.30
CA ALA A 344 -12.37 -12.65 11.67
C ALA A 344 -12.29 -12.38 13.19
N LYS A 345 -12.11 -13.41 14.04
CA LYS A 345 -12.01 -13.21 15.48
C LYS A 345 -10.69 -12.52 15.86
N PRO A 346 -10.69 -11.65 16.88
CA PRO A 346 -9.46 -11.08 17.42
C PRO A 346 -8.48 -12.17 17.84
N LEU A 347 -7.25 -12.08 17.36
CA LEU A 347 -6.15 -12.96 17.72
C LEU A 347 -5.32 -12.36 18.86
N GLY A 348 -5.08 -11.06 18.80
CA GLY A 348 -4.32 -10.31 19.80
C GLY A 348 -3.97 -8.93 19.32
N VAL A 349 -3.57 -8.06 20.24
CA VAL A 349 -3.10 -6.71 19.96
C VAL A 349 -1.67 -6.61 20.46
N GLU A 350 -0.79 -6.12 19.61
CA GLU A 350 0.56 -5.72 20.00
C GLU A 350 0.59 -4.20 20.09
N ALA A 351 0.82 -3.67 21.30
CA ALA A 351 1.05 -2.24 21.51
C ALA A 351 2.54 -1.95 21.54
N PHE A 352 2.96 -0.83 20.95
CA PHE A 352 4.34 -0.39 20.93
C PHE A 352 4.45 1.14 20.93
N ALA A 353 5.59 1.65 21.37
CA ALA A 353 5.87 3.08 21.37
C ALA A 353 6.32 3.56 19.99
N ASP A 354 5.91 4.77 19.63
CA ASP A 354 6.43 5.50 18.48
C ASP A 354 7.95 5.69 18.60
N ALA A 355 8.65 5.61 17.47
CA ALA A 355 10.10 5.70 17.40
C ALA A 355 10.50 6.55 16.18
N PRO A 356 10.33 7.88 16.26
CA PRO A 356 10.46 8.77 15.10
C PRO A 356 11.86 8.74 14.48
N ASP A 357 12.92 8.58 15.28
CA ASP A 357 14.30 8.51 14.78
C ASP A 357 14.61 7.19 14.08
N VAL A 358 14.00 6.09 14.52
CA VAL A 358 14.11 4.78 13.85
C VAL A 358 13.44 4.85 12.47
N LEU A 359 12.22 5.39 12.41
CA LEU A 359 11.54 5.64 11.15
C LEU A 359 12.34 6.58 10.24
N GLN A 360 12.92 7.66 10.80
CA GLN A 360 13.71 8.62 10.04
C GLN A 360 14.96 7.99 9.43
N THR A 361 15.67 7.16 10.20
CA THR A 361 16.85 6.42 9.74
C THR A 361 16.49 5.47 8.60
N TYR A 362 15.38 4.73 8.76
CA TYR A 362 14.85 3.85 7.72
C TYR A 362 14.52 4.63 6.43
N LEU A 363 13.79 5.75 6.54
CA LEU A 363 13.40 6.56 5.40
C LEU A 363 14.62 7.16 4.68
N TYR A 364 15.61 7.68 5.41
CA TYR A 364 16.86 8.15 4.78
C TYR A 364 17.53 7.04 3.95
N HIS A 365 17.70 5.85 4.53
CA HIS A 365 18.30 4.71 3.83
C HIS A 365 17.46 4.29 2.62
N LEU A 366 16.14 4.22 2.77
CA LEU A 366 15.24 3.89 1.67
C LEU A 366 15.31 4.91 0.53
N PHE A 367 15.34 6.21 0.82
CA PHE A 367 15.36 7.22 -0.22
C PHE A 367 16.65 7.21 -1.05
N THR A 368 17.76 6.66 -0.53
CA THR A 368 18.95 6.39 -1.36
C THR A 368 18.70 5.31 -2.41
N LEU A 369 17.92 4.26 -2.08
CA LEU A 369 17.45 3.26 -3.04
C LEU A 369 16.48 3.88 -4.05
N LEU A 370 15.47 4.62 -3.58
CA LEU A 370 14.44 5.16 -4.46
C LEU A 370 15.03 6.15 -5.48
N ARG A 371 16.10 6.86 -5.12
CA ARG A 371 16.84 7.76 -6.02
C ARG A 371 17.87 7.05 -6.91
N GLY A 372 18.07 5.75 -6.73
CA GLY A 372 19.03 4.96 -7.52
C GLY A 372 20.49 5.20 -7.12
N VAL A 373 20.75 5.73 -5.92
CA VAL A 373 22.10 5.99 -5.40
C VAL A 373 22.79 4.69 -5.00
N ARG A 374 22.01 3.68 -4.60
CA ARG A 374 22.50 2.34 -4.24
C ARG A 374 21.69 1.23 -4.89
N ARG A 375 22.28 0.04 -4.92
CA ARG A 375 21.60 -1.20 -5.34
C ARG A 375 20.62 -1.69 -4.25
N PRO A 376 19.60 -2.48 -4.63
CA PRO A 376 18.72 -3.15 -3.68
C PRO A 376 19.50 -4.05 -2.71
N GLU A 377 19.03 -4.11 -1.49
CA GLU A 377 19.50 -5.01 -0.43
C GLU A 377 18.44 -6.12 -0.20
N GLY A 378 18.92 -7.34 0.04
CA GLY A 378 18.03 -8.46 0.35
C GLY A 378 17.63 -8.50 1.82
N VAL A 379 17.03 -9.61 2.22
CA VAL A 379 16.67 -9.84 3.62
C VAL A 379 17.91 -9.90 4.50
N ASP A 380 17.78 -9.57 5.78
CA ASP A 380 18.82 -9.87 6.76
C ASP A 380 19.12 -11.39 6.79
N VAL A 381 20.39 -11.76 7.00
CA VAL A 381 20.85 -13.16 6.97
C VAL A 381 20.10 -14.02 8.00
N GLN A 382 19.77 -13.46 9.17
CA GLN A 382 19.02 -14.15 10.22
C GLN A 382 17.53 -14.34 9.85
N SER A 383 17.03 -13.56 8.90
CA SER A 383 15.63 -13.57 8.43
C SER A 383 15.42 -14.30 7.10
N THR A 384 16.43 -15.07 6.65
CA THR A 384 16.41 -15.81 5.38
C THR A 384 15.27 -16.83 5.24
N ARG A 385 14.70 -17.33 6.34
CA ARG A 385 13.50 -18.20 6.32
C ARG A 385 12.32 -17.56 5.61
N ARG A 386 12.23 -16.22 5.59
CA ARG A 386 11.16 -15.53 4.86
C ARG A 386 11.27 -15.71 3.35
N CYS A 387 12.44 -16.04 2.82
CA CYS A 387 12.59 -16.34 1.41
C CYS A 387 11.82 -17.60 0.98
N ASP A 388 11.45 -18.49 1.90
CA ASP A 388 10.76 -19.75 1.56
C ASP A 388 9.35 -19.54 1.02
N SER A 389 8.69 -18.44 1.40
CA SER A 389 7.39 -18.04 0.85
C SER A 389 7.48 -17.02 -0.29
N CYS A 390 8.70 -16.65 -0.70
CA CYS A 390 8.91 -15.67 -1.76
C CYS A 390 8.71 -16.31 -3.13
N ALA A 391 7.77 -15.79 -3.93
CA ALA A 391 7.54 -16.25 -5.31
C ALA A 391 8.78 -16.15 -6.22
N TRP A 392 9.73 -15.30 -5.87
CA TRP A 392 10.98 -15.08 -6.63
C TRP A 392 12.17 -15.83 -6.05
N ARG A 393 11.93 -16.76 -5.10
CA ARG A 393 12.97 -17.50 -4.39
C ARG A 393 13.95 -18.18 -5.35
N GLU A 394 13.41 -18.85 -6.37
CA GLU A 394 14.18 -19.51 -7.42
C GLU A 394 14.68 -18.46 -8.42
N GLY A 395 16.00 -18.44 -8.64
CA GLY A 395 16.64 -17.42 -9.49
C GLY A 395 16.88 -16.06 -8.82
N CYS A 396 16.57 -15.89 -7.53
CA CYS A 396 16.83 -14.64 -6.82
C CYS A 396 18.32 -14.28 -6.83
N GLU A 397 18.65 -13.13 -7.42
CA GLU A 397 20.02 -12.63 -7.58
C GLU A 397 20.74 -12.45 -6.24
N TRP A 398 20.05 -11.89 -5.24
CA TRP A 398 20.60 -11.74 -3.90
C TRP A 398 20.97 -13.08 -3.27
N ARG A 399 20.10 -14.11 -3.39
CA ARG A 399 20.38 -15.44 -2.82
C ARG A 399 21.57 -16.09 -3.51
N ALA A 400 21.68 -15.93 -4.83
CA ALA A 400 22.83 -16.41 -5.60
C ALA A 400 24.12 -15.73 -5.14
N ALA A 401 24.12 -14.41 -4.99
CA ALA A 401 25.27 -13.65 -4.48
C ALA A 401 25.68 -14.08 -3.06
N GLN A 402 24.72 -14.27 -2.14
CA GLN A 402 25.01 -14.76 -0.79
C GLN A 402 25.60 -16.17 -0.80
N ALA A 403 25.09 -17.07 -1.65
CA ALA A 403 25.62 -18.43 -1.80
C ALA A 403 27.06 -18.41 -2.33
N SER A 404 27.35 -17.61 -3.36
CA SER A 404 28.72 -17.43 -3.88
C SER A 404 29.67 -16.88 -2.81
N ALA A 405 29.27 -15.83 -2.09
CA ALA A 405 30.08 -15.27 -1.01
C ALA A 405 30.30 -16.25 0.15
N ALA A 406 29.34 -17.12 0.45
CA ALA A 406 29.50 -18.17 1.45
C ALA A 406 30.50 -19.25 0.98
N LEU A 407 30.41 -19.67 -0.28
CA LEU A 407 31.35 -20.62 -0.88
C LEU A 407 32.79 -20.07 -0.89
N GLU A 408 32.96 -18.77 -1.20
CA GLU A 408 34.28 -18.12 -1.17
C GLU A 408 34.91 -18.11 0.24
N ARG A 409 34.10 -17.93 1.30
CA ARG A 409 34.59 -17.98 2.69
C ARG A 409 35.00 -19.38 3.12
N VAL A 410 34.32 -20.41 2.61
CA VAL A 410 34.58 -21.83 2.93
C VAL A 410 35.68 -22.40 2.02
N ARG A 411 35.98 -21.74 0.88
CA ARG A 411 37.04 -22.16 -0.02
C ARG A 411 38.34 -22.19 0.79
N PRO A 412 38.96 -23.36 1.00
CA PRO A 412 40.19 -23.42 1.77
C PRO A 412 41.20 -22.51 1.09
N ALA A 413 41.81 -21.60 1.86
CA ALA A 413 43.02 -20.92 1.42
C ALA A 413 43.92 -22.02 0.87
N ALA A 414 44.26 -21.96 -0.42
CA ALA A 414 44.93 -23.04 -1.12
C ALA A 414 46.10 -23.54 -0.25
N LEU A 415 45.91 -24.69 0.40
CA LEU A 415 47.02 -25.37 1.04
C LEU A 415 47.99 -25.66 -0.10
N PRO A 416 49.28 -25.26 0.02
CA PRO A 416 50.24 -25.59 -1.02
C PRO A 416 50.17 -27.10 -1.24
N LEU A 417 49.91 -27.50 -2.49
CA LEU A 417 49.95 -28.90 -2.88
C LEU A 417 51.27 -29.47 -2.36
N PRO A 418 51.28 -30.56 -1.59
CA PRO A 418 52.53 -31.18 -1.19
C PRO A 418 53.28 -31.52 -2.47
N VAL A 419 54.52 -31.04 -2.54
CA VAL A 419 55.47 -31.35 -3.60
C VAL A 419 55.39 -32.84 -3.87
N ALA A 420 55.21 -33.21 -5.14
CA ALA A 420 55.08 -34.58 -5.59
C ALA A 420 56.13 -35.47 -4.93
N PHE A 421 55.71 -36.34 -4.00
CA PHE A 421 56.51 -37.49 -3.61
C PHE A 421 56.40 -38.50 -4.75
N ALA A 422 57.35 -38.42 -5.67
CA ALA A 422 57.65 -39.52 -6.55
C ALA A 422 58.36 -40.60 -5.73
N SER A 423 57.73 -41.76 -5.51
CA SER A 423 58.31 -43.10 -5.75
C SER A 423 57.60 -44.22 -4.96
N SER A 424 57.02 -45.15 -5.73
CA SER A 424 57.03 -46.63 -5.61
C SER A 424 56.41 -47.42 -4.45
N ASP A 425 55.93 -46.87 -3.34
CA ASP A 425 55.52 -47.71 -2.18
C ASP A 425 54.00 -47.77 -1.87
N ASP A 426 53.13 -47.54 -2.85
CA ASP A 426 51.67 -47.59 -2.63
C ASP A 426 51.09 -49.03 -2.57
N GLU A 427 51.69 -50.02 -3.25
CA GLU A 427 51.13 -51.39 -3.26
C GLU A 427 51.30 -52.15 -1.92
N ALA A 428 52.29 -51.77 -1.10
CA ALA A 428 52.52 -52.42 0.20
C ALA A 428 51.44 -52.05 1.24
N LEU A 429 50.97 -50.79 1.22
CA LEU A 429 50.01 -50.24 2.18
C LEU A 429 48.59 -50.80 2.02
N TRP A 430 48.20 -51.17 0.80
CA TRP A 430 46.88 -51.76 0.54
C TRP A 430 46.83 -53.28 0.81
N SER A 431 47.99 -53.94 0.97
CA SER A 431 48.06 -55.39 1.21
C SER A 431 47.78 -55.79 2.66
N GLU A 432 47.81 -54.84 3.60
CA GLU A 432 47.50 -55.07 5.02
C GLU A 432 45.99 -54.99 5.35
N PHE A 433 45.16 -54.53 4.41
CA PHE A 433 43.71 -54.48 4.60
C PHE A 433 43.06 -55.78 4.12
N SER A 434 42.97 -56.77 5.02
CA SER A 434 42.09 -57.94 4.80
C SER A 434 40.61 -57.53 4.89
N LEU A 435 39.81 -58.01 3.94
CA LEU A 435 38.35 -57.85 3.86
C LEU A 435 37.60 -58.34 5.13
N ASP A 436 38.25 -59.12 5.99
CA ASP A 436 37.66 -59.61 7.25
C ASP A 436 37.44 -58.48 8.29
N HIS A 437 38.11 -57.33 8.14
CA HIS A 437 38.00 -56.20 9.09
C HIS A 437 36.80 -55.27 8.82
N LEU A 438 36.01 -55.52 7.75
CA LEU A 438 34.92 -54.64 7.33
C LEU A 438 33.51 -55.17 7.66
N VAL A 439 33.41 -56.32 8.34
CA VAL A 439 32.11 -57.01 8.57
C VAL A 439 31.27 -56.37 9.70
N ASP A 440 31.86 -55.58 10.59
CA ASP A 440 31.15 -55.00 11.75
C ASP A 440 30.73 -53.52 11.61
N LEU A 441 30.90 -52.92 10.43
CA LEU A 441 30.40 -51.56 10.19
C LEU A 441 28.95 -51.63 9.67
N GLN A 442 28.01 -51.58 10.61
CA GLN A 442 26.58 -51.42 10.33
C GLN A 442 26.33 -50.02 9.72
N TRP A 443 25.91 -49.98 8.46
CA TRP A 443 25.42 -48.79 7.76
C TRP A 443 23.90 -48.64 7.92
#